data_AF-A0A1Y5Q5J8-F1
#
_entry.id   AF-A0A1Y5Q5J8-F1
#
_cell.length_a   1.000
_cell.length_b   1.000
_cell.length_c   1.000
_cell.angle_alpha   90.00
_cell.angle_beta   90.00
_cell.angle_gamma   90.00
#
_symmetry.space_group_name_H-M   'P 1'
#
loop_
_entity.id
_entity.type
_entity.pdbx_description
1 polymer ?
#
loop_
_entity_poly.entity_id
_entity_poly.type
_entity_poly.pdbx_seq_one_letter_code
_entity_poly.pdbx_strand_id
1 'polypeptide(L)'
;MEPRAGTQRQRVVLLGAALAGGSQRLGVVNAPNGRYHPLLVVQAAATLERMFPGRLWLAVGSGEALNECAAGTPWPDKAARNARLLEAVQVMRRLWRGEEVDHAGSFVVRQARLYSLPARPPPLLLAALSVQTAA
;
A
#
# COMPACT_ATOMS: atom_id res chain seq x y z
N MET A 1 -14.35 -13.88 28.43
CA MET A 1 -13.89 -14.15 27.05
C MET A 1 -13.24 -12.87 26.54
N GLU A 2 -11.91 -12.80 26.51
CA GLU A 2 -11.22 -11.60 26.04
C GLU A 2 -11.56 -11.33 24.56
N PRO A 3 -11.81 -10.07 24.16
CA PRO A 3 -11.93 -9.74 22.76
C PRO A 3 -10.59 -10.01 22.10
N ARG A 4 -10.54 -10.94 21.14
CA ARG A 4 -9.44 -11.10 20.19
C ARG A 4 -9.43 -9.88 19.25
N ALA A 5 -9.11 -8.72 19.78
CA ALA A 5 -9.00 -7.49 19.01
C ALA A 5 -7.72 -7.58 18.16
N GLY A 6 -7.86 -8.03 16.91
CA GLY A 6 -6.85 -7.79 15.90
C GLY A 6 -6.62 -6.28 15.83
N THR A 7 -5.51 -5.79 16.38
CA THR A 7 -5.32 -4.35 16.51
C THR A 7 -5.09 -3.76 15.12
N GLN A 8 -6.12 -3.09 14.58
CA GLN A 8 -6.07 -2.33 13.33
C GLN A 8 -5.22 -1.06 13.54
N ARG A 9 -3.89 -1.20 13.66
CA ARG A 9 -2.99 -0.03 13.77
C ARG A 9 -2.81 0.63 12.40
N GLN A 10 -2.86 1.96 12.36
CA GLN A 10 -2.44 2.77 11.22
C GLN A 10 -0.96 2.52 10.93
N ARG A 11 -0.67 1.63 9.97
CA ARG A 11 0.68 1.09 9.76
C ARG A 11 1.69 2.14 9.30
N VAL A 12 1.25 3.08 8.47
CA VAL A 12 2.08 4.17 7.94
C VAL A 12 2.47 5.18 9.02
N VAL A 13 1.55 5.52 9.92
CA VAL A 13 1.80 6.50 11.00
C VAL A 13 2.84 5.95 11.98
N LEU A 14 2.68 4.70 12.42
CA LEU A 14 3.63 4.05 13.31
C LEU A 14 5.01 3.91 12.65
N LEU A 15 5.03 3.57 11.35
CA LEU A 15 6.27 3.47 10.59
C LEU A 15 7.01 4.82 10.50
N GLY A 16 6.29 5.92 10.26
CA GLY A 16 6.88 7.25 10.24
C GLY A 16 7.53 7.63 11.57
N ALA A 17 6.84 7.36 12.69
CA ALA A 17 7.41 7.58 14.03
C ALA A 17 8.65 6.72 14.29
N ALA A 18 8.62 5.44 13.93
CA ALA A 18 9.76 4.55 14.10
C ALA A 18 10.96 4.96 13.23
N LEU A 19 10.71 5.41 11.99
CA LEU A 19 11.77 5.92 11.11
C LEU A 19 12.38 7.21 11.64
N ALA A 20 11.58 8.11 12.23
CA ALA A 20 12.07 9.34 12.83
C ALA A 20 12.97 9.11 14.05
N GLY A 21 12.69 8.06 14.85
CA GLY A 21 13.41 7.76 16.08
C GLY A 21 14.66 6.88 15.93
N GLY A 22 15.02 6.46 14.72
CA GLY A 22 16.13 5.52 14.50
C GLY A 22 16.82 5.70 13.17
N SER A 23 17.73 4.78 12.83
CA SER A 23 18.49 4.75 11.56
C SER A 23 18.25 3.48 10.76
N GLN A 24 17.47 2.54 11.30
CA GLN A 24 17.21 1.25 10.67
C GLN A 24 16.39 1.41 9.39
N ARG A 25 16.57 0.46 8.48
CA ARG A 25 15.68 0.25 7.35
C ARG A 25 14.45 -0.51 7.84
N LEU A 26 13.28 0.08 7.66
CA LEU A 26 12.01 -0.46 8.10
C LEU A 26 11.06 -0.58 6.90
N GLY A 27 10.08 -1.46 7.04
CA GLY A 27 9.04 -1.52 6.04
C GLY A 27 7.73 -2.04 6.57
N VAL A 28 6.78 -2.02 5.66
CA VAL A 28 5.37 -2.21 5.99
C VAL A 28 4.69 -3.04 4.91
N VAL A 29 3.75 -3.86 5.35
CA VAL A 29 2.85 -4.60 4.47
C VAL A 29 1.54 -3.85 4.36
N ASN A 30 0.99 -3.67 3.17
CA ASN A 30 -0.29 -2.99 2.97
C ASN A 30 -1.19 -3.70 1.92
N ALA A 31 -2.50 -3.48 2.01
CA ALA A 31 -3.48 -3.94 1.04
C ALA A 31 -4.14 -2.72 0.36
N PRO A 32 -3.57 -2.20 -0.74
CA PRO A 32 -4.06 -0.99 -1.41
C PRO A 32 -5.24 -1.28 -2.36
N ASN A 33 -6.17 -2.15 -1.99
CA ASN A 33 -7.21 -2.69 -2.89
C ASN A 33 -8.61 -2.77 -2.22
N GLY A 34 -8.81 -1.98 -1.17
CA GLY A 34 -10.04 -1.96 -0.38
C GLY A 34 -9.95 -0.87 0.67
N ARG A 35 -9.73 -1.26 1.93
CA ARG A 35 -9.67 -0.36 3.08
C ARG A 35 -8.73 0.83 2.91
N TYR A 36 -7.60 0.64 2.24
CA TYR A 36 -6.70 1.73 1.86
C TYR A 36 -6.84 2.05 0.38
N HIS A 37 -7.17 3.31 0.11
CA HIS A 37 -7.14 3.85 -1.24
C HIS A 37 -5.69 3.89 -1.77
N PRO A 38 -5.37 3.36 -2.97
CA PRO A 38 -4.00 3.30 -3.49
C PRO A 38 -3.29 4.65 -3.51
N LEU A 39 -4.04 5.73 -3.79
CA LEU A 39 -3.51 7.10 -3.79
C LEU A 39 -2.95 7.52 -2.42
N LEU A 40 -3.60 7.13 -1.32
CA LEU A 40 -3.10 7.42 0.03
C LEU A 40 -1.82 6.65 0.32
N VAL A 41 -1.75 5.39 -0.12
CA VAL A 41 -0.59 4.52 0.10
C VAL A 41 0.64 5.04 -0.66
N VAL A 42 0.47 5.39 -1.93
CA VAL A 42 1.59 5.89 -2.77
C VAL A 42 2.08 7.25 -2.31
N GLN A 43 1.18 8.15 -1.90
CA GLN A 43 1.53 9.46 -1.33
C GLN A 43 2.31 9.30 -0.03
N ALA A 44 1.81 8.48 0.90
CA ALA A 44 2.49 8.26 2.17
C ALA A 44 3.87 7.63 2.00
N ALA A 45 3.99 6.64 1.13
CA ALA A 45 5.27 6.00 0.85
C ALA A 45 6.25 6.96 0.15
N ALA A 46 5.78 7.82 -0.76
CA ALA A 46 6.61 8.87 -1.36
C ALA A 46 7.11 9.88 -0.30
N THR A 47 6.23 10.33 0.60
CA THR A 47 6.59 11.23 1.71
C THR A 47 7.62 10.61 2.63
N LEU A 48 7.42 9.36 3.07
CA LEU A 48 8.34 8.67 3.95
C LEU A 48 9.70 8.41 3.29
N GLU A 49 9.73 8.03 2.01
CA GLU A 49 10.99 7.87 1.27
C GLU A 49 11.72 9.20 1.09
N ARG A 50 11.00 10.32 0.94
CA ARG A 50 11.63 11.66 0.92
C ARG A 50 12.20 12.07 2.27
N MET A 51 11.49 11.79 3.36
CA MET A 51 11.92 12.14 4.71
C MET A 51 13.06 11.24 5.21
N PHE A 52 13.05 9.97 4.80
CA PHE A 52 14.00 8.95 5.24
C PHE A 52 14.57 8.15 4.05
N PRO A 53 15.37 8.78 3.16
CA PRO A 53 15.82 8.16 1.91
C PRO A 53 16.54 6.82 2.13
N GLY A 54 16.15 5.80 1.36
CA GLY A 54 16.74 4.45 1.39
C GLY A 54 16.35 3.60 2.59
N ARG A 55 15.50 4.12 3.49
CA ARG A 55 15.13 3.44 4.74
C ARG A 55 13.76 2.80 4.72
N LEU A 56 12.96 3.05 3.69
CA LEU A 56 11.65 2.43 3.51
C LEU A 56 11.73 1.22 2.56
N TRP A 57 10.95 0.19 2.84
CA TRP A 57 10.45 -0.73 1.83
C TRP A 57 8.94 -0.93 2.02
N LEU A 58 8.21 -1.13 0.92
CA LEU A 58 6.76 -1.34 0.93
C LEU A 58 6.46 -2.70 0.33
N ALA A 59 5.83 -3.59 1.11
CA ALA A 59 5.23 -4.80 0.59
C ALA A 59 3.72 -4.61 0.40
N VAL A 60 3.17 -5.12 -0.69
CA VAL A 60 1.72 -5.09 -0.94
C VAL A 60 1.15 -6.47 -1.20
N GLY A 61 -0.11 -6.66 -0.84
CA GLY A 61 -0.83 -7.92 -0.99
C GLY A 61 -2.34 -7.74 -1.15
N SER A 62 -3.04 -8.85 -1.43
CA SER A 62 -4.48 -8.86 -1.70
C SER A 62 -5.37 -8.65 -0.45
N GLY A 63 -4.76 -8.36 0.71
CA GLY A 63 -5.44 -8.27 2.00
C GLY A 63 -5.72 -9.62 2.66
N GLU A 64 -6.23 -9.55 3.89
CA GLU A 64 -6.64 -10.69 4.71
C GLU A 64 -7.97 -10.33 5.40
N ALA A 65 -8.92 -11.28 5.48
CA ALA A 65 -10.32 -10.99 5.80
C ALA A 65 -10.49 -10.34 7.18
N LEU A 66 -9.73 -10.79 8.19
CA LEU A 66 -9.78 -10.21 9.53
C LEU A 66 -9.40 -8.72 9.53
N ASN A 67 -8.54 -8.31 8.59
CA ASN A 67 -8.08 -6.93 8.47
C ASN A 67 -9.00 -6.06 7.62
N GLU A 68 -9.44 -6.55 6.47
CA GLU A 68 -10.13 -5.71 5.50
C GLU A 68 -11.64 -5.64 5.72
N CYS A 69 -12.26 -6.72 6.22
CA CYS A 69 -13.71 -6.74 6.45
C CYS A 69 -14.13 -5.89 7.66
N ALA A 70 -13.21 -5.62 8.59
CA ALA A 70 -13.47 -4.77 9.75
C ALA A 70 -13.86 -3.33 9.37
N ALA A 71 -13.51 -2.89 8.15
CA ALA A 71 -13.95 -1.60 7.60
C ALA A 71 -15.38 -1.63 7.02
N GLY A 72 -16.14 -2.72 7.23
CA GLY A 72 -17.51 -2.88 6.73
C GLY A 72 -17.60 -3.23 5.24
N THR A 73 -16.48 -3.59 4.60
CA THR A 73 -16.46 -3.93 3.18
C THR A 73 -16.65 -5.45 2.96
N PRO A 74 -17.40 -5.87 1.92
CA PRO A 74 -17.52 -7.29 1.59
C PRO A 74 -16.15 -7.90 1.27
N TRP A 75 -15.94 -9.15 1.67
CA TRP A 75 -14.75 -9.91 1.30
C TRP A 75 -14.89 -10.44 -0.13
N PRO A 76 -14.16 -9.91 -1.13
CA PRO A 76 -14.26 -10.40 -2.50
C PRO A 76 -13.57 -11.76 -2.64
N ASP A 77 -13.84 -12.50 -3.71
CA ASP A 77 -13.10 -13.71 -4.03
C ASP A 77 -11.60 -13.43 -4.34
N LYS A 78 -10.78 -14.47 -4.37
CA LYS A 78 -9.32 -14.33 -4.53
C LYS A 78 -8.95 -13.69 -5.88
N ALA A 79 -9.66 -14.02 -6.96
CA ALA A 79 -9.36 -13.51 -8.29
C ALA A 79 -9.64 -12.01 -8.36
N ALA A 80 -10.79 -11.57 -7.85
CA ALA A 80 -11.14 -10.17 -7.74
C ALA A 80 -10.11 -9.40 -6.90
N ARG A 81 -9.74 -9.89 -5.71
CA ARG A 81 -8.74 -9.20 -4.87
C ARG A 81 -7.38 -9.06 -5.56
N ASN A 82 -6.94 -10.09 -6.30
CA ASN A 82 -5.69 -10.04 -7.06
C ASN A 82 -5.76 -9.04 -8.23
N ALA A 83 -6.89 -8.99 -8.95
CA ALA A 83 -7.11 -8.01 -10.00
C ALA A 83 -7.06 -6.57 -9.47
N ARG A 84 -7.75 -6.30 -8.34
CA ARG A 84 -7.72 -4.99 -7.66
C ARG A 84 -6.30 -4.62 -7.21
N LEU A 85 -5.54 -5.58 -6.67
CA LEU A 85 -4.14 -5.34 -6.30
C LEU A 85 -3.29 -4.96 -7.52
N LEU A 86 -3.47 -5.66 -8.65
CA LEU A 86 -2.74 -5.36 -9.88
C LEU A 86 -3.06 -3.95 -10.38
N GLU A 87 -4.34 -3.57 -10.45
CA GLU A 87 -4.78 -2.21 -10.81
C GLU A 87 -4.12 -1.16 -9.91
N ALA A 88 -4.16 -1.38 -8.59
CA ALA A 88 -3.56 -0.49 -7.61
C ALA A 88 -2.04 -0.33 -7.85
N VAL A 89 -1.31 -1.43 -7.99
CA VAL A 89 0.14 -1.41 -8.21
C VAL A 89 0.51 -0.69 -9.51
N GLN A 90 -0.28 -0.87 -10.58
CA GLN A 90 -0.05 -0.18 -11.85
C GLN A 90 -0.21 1.34 -11.68
N VAL A 91 -1.28 1.80 -11.02
CA VAL A 91 -1.49 3.23 -10.74
C VAL A 91 -0.39 3.78 -9.83
N MET A 92 -0.03 3.08 -8.75
CA MET A 92 1.03 3.51 -7.83
C MET A 92 2.38 3.66 -8.54
N ARG A 93 2.75 2.73 -9.43
CA ARG A 93 3.99 2.79 -10.21
C ARG A 93 4.02 3.97 -11.18
N ARG A 94 2.92 4.25 -11.88
CA ARG A 94 2.79 5.40 -12.78
C ARG A 94 2.96 6.72 -12.01
N LEU A 95 2.29 6.84 -10.87
CA LEU A 95 2.37 8.01 -9.99
C LEU A 95 3.79 8.25 -9.47
N TRP A 96 4.53 7.21 -9.08
CA TRP A 96 5.94 7.33 -8.68
C TRP A 96 6.90 7.68 -9.83
N ARG A 97 6.51 7.46 -11.09
CA ARG A 97 7.25 7.97 -12.25
C ARG A 97 6.93 9.43 -12.56
N GLY A 98 6.05 10.07 -11.78
CA GLY A 98 5.66 11.46 -11.96
C GLY A 98 4.59 11.68 -13.04
N GLU A 99 4.00 10.60 -13.55
CA GLU A 99 2.91 10.65 -14.52
C GLU A 99 1.65 11.25 -13.87
N GLU A 100 0.84 11.91 -14.70
CA GLU A 100 -0.56 12.18 -14.39
C GLU A 100 -1.39 10.93 -14.74
N VAL A 101 -2.29 10.54 -13.84
CA VAL A 101 -3.04 9.29 -13.93
C VAL A 101 -4.54 9.53 -13.72
N ASP A 102 -5.31 9.21 -14.75
CA ASP A 102 -6.71 8.85 -14.65
C ASP A 102 -6.86 7.33 -14.58
N HIS A 103 -7.79 6.87 -13.74
CA HIS A 103 -8.18 5.47 -13.65
C HIS A 103 -9.61 5.36 -13.17
N ALA A 104 -10.38 4.49 -13.83
CA ALA A 104 -11.73 4.11 -13.44
C ALA A 104 -11.82 2.58 -13.49
N GLY A 105 -11.73 1.95 -12.33
CA GLY A 105 -11.79 0.50 -12.18
C GLY A 105 -12.32 0.15 -10.81
N SER A 106 -11.61 -0.69 -10.06
CA SER A 106 -11.97 -1.03 -8.68
C SER A 106 -11.86 0.14 -7.69
N PHE A 107 -11.18 1.20 -8.11
CA PHE A 107 -11.17 2.51 -7.47
C PHE A 107 -11.15 3.59 -8.57
N VAL A 108 -11.32 4.85 -8.18
CA VAL A 108 -11.33 5.97 -9.12
C VAL A 108 -10.26 6.98 -8.71
N VAL A 109 -9.42 7.37 -9.66
CA VAL A 109 -8.57 8.57 -9.55
C VAL A 109 -8.75 9.42 -10.81
N ARG A 110 -8.69 10.73 -10.64
CA ARG A 110 -8.84 11.71 -11.71
C ARG A 110 -7.67 12.67 -11.67
N GLN A 111 -6.95 12.81 -12.78
CA GLN A 111 -5.81 13.72 -12.95
C GLN A 111 -4.81 13.64 -11.77
N ALA A 112 -4.59 12.44 -11.24
CA ALA A 112 -3.78 12.27 -10.05
C ALA A 112 -2.30 12.38 -10.42
N ARG A 113 -1.55 13.20 -9.68
CA ARG A 113 -0.10 13.36 -9.86
C ARG A 113 0.58 13.56 -8.50
N LEU A 114 1.77 12.97 -8.34
CA LEU A 114 2.63 13.27 -7.19
C LEU A 114 3.56 14.44 -7.51
N TYR A 115 3.42 15.53 -6.77
CA TYR A 115 4.30 16.70 -6.89
C TYR A 115 5.60 16.53 -6.09
N SER A 116 5.54 15.81 -4.97
CA SER A 116 6.69 15.54 -4.10
C SER A 116 7.24 14.14 -4.37
N LEU A 117 7.93 13.95 -5.49
CA LEU A 117 8.55 12.67 -5.84
C LEU A 117 9.83 12.43 -5.02
N PRO A 118 10.06 11.22 -4.49
CA PRO A 118 11.36 10.85 -3.95
C PRO A 118 12.40 10.73 -5.08
N ALA A 119 13.69 10.83 -4.75
CA ALA A 119 14.76 10.66 -5.72
C ALA A 119 14.73 9.26 -6.38
N ARG A 120 14.28 8.25 -5.64
CA ARG A 120 13.95 6.91 -6.13
C ARG A 120 12.70 6.42 -5.39
N PRO A 121 11.78 5.70 -6.05
CA PRO A 121 10.66 5.09 -5.32
C PRO A 121 11.18 4.05 -4.32
N PRO A 122 10.49 3.87 -3.17
CA PRO A 122 10.86 2.82 -2.23
C PRO A 122 10.69 1.45 -2.90
N PRO A 123 11.51 0.44 -2.55
CA PRO A 123 11.34 -0.92 -3.05
C PRO A 123 9.91 -1.43 -2.82
N LEU A 124 9.25 -1.84 -3.90
CA LEU A 124 7.91 -2.39 -3.90
C LEU A 124 7.96 -3.91 -4.02
N LEU A 125 7.60 -4.60 -2.94
CA LEU A 125 7.57 -6.06 -2.85
C LEU A 125 6.13 -6.56 -2.97
N LEU A 126 5.95 -7.78 -3.49
CA LEU A 126 4.66 -8.46 -3.54
C LEU A 126 4.64 -9.62 -2.57
N ALA A 127 3.60 -9.70 -1.75
CA ALA A 127 3.37 -10.85 -0.88
C ALA A 127 2.85 -12.03 -1.72
N ALA A 128 3.55 -13.16 -1.66
CA ALA A 128 3.18 -14.38 -2.34
C ALA A 128 2.77 -15.45 -1.32
N LEU A 129 1.61 -16.08 -1.55
CA LEU A 129 1.08 -17.18 -0.72
C LEU A 129 0.79 -18.44 -1.56
N SER A 130 1.06 -18.38 -2.85
CA SER A 130 0.87 -19.46 -3.82
C SER A 130 1.89 -19.34 -4.95
N VAL A 131 2.14 -20.43 -5.66
CA VAL A 131 3.04 -20.45 -6.85
C VAL A 131 2.61 -19.40 -7.87
N GLN A 132 1.30 -19.30 -8.14
CA GLN A 132 0.75 -18.30 -9.06
C GLN A 132 1.02 -16.86 -8.64
N THR A 133 1.09 -16.57 -7.33
CA THR A 133 1.40 -15.22 -6.82
C THR A 133 2.90 -14.96 -6.67
N ALA A 134 3.73 -15.99 -6.84
CA ALA A 134 5.19 -15.90 -6.76
C ALA A 134 5.85 -15.78 -8.15
N ALA A 135 5.20 -16.27 -9.19
CA ALA A 135 5.58 -16.10 -10.59
C ALA A 135 5.33 -14.67 -11.08
#